data_AF-A0A957Q668-F1
#
_entry.id   AF-A0A957Q668-F1
#
_cell.length_a   1.000
_cell.length_b   1.000
_cell.length_c   1.000
_cell.angle_alpha   90.00
_cell.angle_beta   90.00
_cell.angle_gamma   90.00
#
_symmetry.space_group_name_H-M   'P 1'
#
loop_
_entity.id
_entity.type
_entity.pdbx_description
1 polymer ?
#
loop_
_entity_poly.entity_id
_entity_poly.type
_entity_poly.pdbx_seq_one_letter_code
_entity_poly.pdbx_strand_id
1 'polypeptide(L)'
;MYQLFTHQVRKIVHTRRVRLCLHALLLASLLAGLIPPPLVSSLATSLTPNSLDKAVSTLVDELLLPPSAHAAPISAPFAAANQAPAMVPTGAYGDDFSAADYTGSSGSLSWSSNWTENDNASTSSGNIYVWTGDPTVCGLTANCLRIQANSTTNWIERQADLSGVQSASLTFHHGHASTSGTDQWAVEVSTDGITYVSIGTVKTTDGAGDYTMAIPATHFSSSFRLRFRPLTTGGDRFYLDDVVLRVIDTLAPGQIKGKVFNDIDMDGTADFSEKGVAGITVTAYNDAGTAVSTATTDAAGNYTLAGLTDGTPYRIEFTNLPSNLQPGLVGTNSSTTVVFANSPALSVDLAVHNPADYCANNGQVMSSCYIAGDQSTPTHALVALNSNRSGALQQIAFANQIGPTWGLAFKNNTNTIFASALLKRHVAMGPQGIDAIYTINYDPRIGGAGTLGTPIKLSALGVNVGANPRTVTLPSSTTTASYDQEVFPWIEKRGIGDVDLSL
;
A
#
# COMPACT_ATOMS: atom_id res chain seq x y z
N MET A 1 8.35 22.67 -9.58
CA MET A 1 9.63 23.41 -9.61
C MET A 1 9.78 24.44 -8.48
N TYR A 2 8.69 25.09 -8.02
CA TYR A 2 8.71 26.03 -6.88
C TYR A 2 8.98 25.35 -5.52
N GLN A 3 8.51 24.11 -5.30
CA GLN A 3 8.83 23.35 -4.08
C GLN A 3 10.27 22.81 -4.02
N LEU A 4 10.94 22.62 -5.17
CA LEU A 4 12.38 22.33 -5.17
C LEU A 4 13.22 23.55 -4.72
N PHE A 5 12.68 24.77 -4.90
CA PHE A 5 13.36 26.00 -4.54
C PHE A 5 13.29 26.27 -3.02
N THR A 6 12.16 25.95 -2.38
CA THR A 6 11.96 26.13 -0.93
C THR A 6 12.79 25.13 -0.11
N HIS A 7 12.99 23.92 -0.64
CA HIS A 7 13.72 22.87 0.09
C HIS A 7 15.25 23.03 0.06
N GLN A 8 15.80 23.68 -0.97
CA GLN A 8 17.24 23.93 -1.10
C GLN A 8 17.72 25.13 -0.27
N VAL A 9 16.85 26.10 0.05
CA VAL A 9 17.22 27.26 0.86
C VAL A 9 17.34 26.94 2.36
N ARG A 10 16.64 25.91 2.86
CA ARG A 10 16.71 25.50 4.28
C ARG A 10 17.99 24.77 4.71
N LYS A 11 18.87 24.35 3.78
CA LYS A 11 20.03 23.49 4.11
C LYS A 11 21.41 24.13 4.04
N ILE A 12 21.53 25.45 3.79
CA ILE A 12 22.86 26.09 3.66
C ILE A 12 22.93 27.36 4.49
N VAL A 13 23.17 27.21 5.79
CA VAL A 13 23.59 28.30 6.67
C VAL A 13 24.87 27.85 7.37
N HIS A 14 26.01 28.15 6.74
CA HIS A 14 27.28 28.56 7.37
C HIS A 14 28.45 28.37 6.40
N THR A 15 28.78 29.42 5.64
CA THR A 15 30.16 29.86 5.34
C THR A 15 30.17 31.02 4.33
N ARG A 16 31.19 31.89 4.43
CA ARG A 16 31.34 33.18 3.72
C ARG A 16 31.37 33.12 2.17
N ARG A 17 31.24 31.96 1.53
CA ARG A 17 31.27 31.82 0.05
C ARG A 17 29.93 32.06 -0.66
N VAL A 18 28.83 32.26 0.06
CA VAL A 18 27.47 32.44 -0.52
C VAL A 18 27.20 33.85 -1.08
N ARG A 19 27.99 34.87 -0.69
CA ARG A 19 27.74 36.26 -1.14
C ARG A 19 27.89 36.47 -2.65
N LEU A 20 28.74 35.69 -3.33
CA LEU A 20 28.94 35.81 -4.78
C LEU A 20 27.88 35.06 -5.61
N CYS A 21 27.36 33.94 -5.10
CA CYS A 21 26.35 33.12 -5.79
C CYS A 21 24.96 33.78 -5.78
N LEU A 22 24.60 34.47 -4.68
CA LEU A 22 23.30 35.13 -4.56
C LEU A 22 23.19 36.36 -5.49
N HIS A 23 24.30 37.08 -5.72
CA HIS A 23 24.37 38.18 -6.68
C HIS A 23 24.18 37.69 -8.13
N ALA A 24 24.79 36.55 -8.49
CA ALA A 24 24.68 35.97 -9.84
C ALA A 24 23.26 35.42 -10.12
N LEU A 25 22.60 34.81 -9.13
CA LEU A 25 21.22 34.33 -9.27
C LEU A 25 20.19 35.46 -9.37
N LEU A 26 20.35 36.54 -8.60
CA LEU A 26 19.44 37.69 -8.68
C LEU A 26 19.55 38.41 -10.03
N LEU A 27 20.78 38.59 -10.53
CA LEU A 27 21.02 39.22 -11.82
C LEU A 27 20.46 38.35 -12.97
N ALA A 28 20.68 37.03 -12.91
CA ALA A 28 20.13 36.08 -13.89
C ALA A 28 18.59 36.06 -13.90
N SER A 29 17.96 36.24 -12.75
CA SER A 29 16.49 36.25 -12.62
C SER A 29 15.86 37.55 -13.14
N LEU A 30 16.57 38.68 -13.01
CA LEU A 30 16.16 39.97 -13.62
C LEU A 30 16.31 39.95 -15.15
N LEU A 31 17.40 39.38 -15.67
CA LEU A 31 17.67 39.28 -17.11
C LEU A 31 16.73 38.30 -17.84
N ALA A 32 16.14 37.33 -17.11
CA ALA A 32 15.23 36.33 -17.64
C ALA A 32 13.73 36.70 -17.58
N GLY A 33 13.37 37.90 -17.08
CA GLY A 33 11.98 38.37 -17.06
C GLY A 33 11.03 37.60 -16.14
N LEU A 34 11.57 36.84 -15.17
CA LEU A 34 10.81 35.97 -14.26
C LEU A 34 10.21 36.72 -13.05
N ILE A 35 10.30 38.05 -13.03
CA ILE A 35 9.73 38.92 -11.99
C ILE A 35 8.67 39.82 -12.64
N PRO A 36 7.41 39.81 -12.19
CA PRO A 36 6.38 40.67 -12.75
C PRO A 36 6.67 42.15 -12.45
N PRO A 37 6.29 43.09 -13.35
CA PRO A 37 6.65 44.50 -13.27
C PRO A 37 6.27 45.26 -11.97
N PRO A 38 5.21 44.90 -11.20
CA PRO A 38 4.90 45.63 -9.98
C PRO A 38 5.91 45.42 -8.83
N LEU A 39 6.76 44.39 -8.89
CA LEU A 39 7.78 44.15 -7.85
C LEU A 39 9.10 44.88 -8.12
N VAL A 40 9.37 45.24 -9.39
CA VAL A 40 10.58 45.97 -9.81
C VAL A 40 10.56 47.42 -9.31
N SER A 41 9.38 48.04 -9.23
CA SER A 41 9.22 49.43 -8.76
C SER A 41 9.47 49.59 -7.25
N SER A 42 9.23 48.54 -6.45
CA SER A 42 9.50 48.53 -5.01
C SER A 42 10.98 48.37 -4.66
N LEU A 43 11.76 47.73 -5.53
CA LEU A 43 13.21 47.54 -5.33
C LEU A 43 14.05 48.73 -5.83
N ALA A 44 13.55 49.50 -6.78
CA ALA A 44 14.32 50.57 -7.43
C ALA A 44 14.46 51.85 -6.59
N THR A 45 13.74 52.01 -5.49
CA THR A 45 13.69 53.27 -4.72
C THR A 45 14.48 53.28 -3.41
N SER A 46 15.19 52.20 -3.03
CA SER A 46 15.90 52.15 -1.72
C SER A 46 17.37 51.74 -1.76
N LEU A 47 18.04 51.76 -2.92
CA LEU A 47 19.47 51.45 -2.99
C LEU A 47 20.35 52.69 -2.76
N THR A 48 20.55 53.05 -1.49
CA THR A 48 21.79 53.72 -1.06
C THR A 48 22.61 52.76 -0.19
N PRO A 49 23.97 52.85 -0.19
CA PRO A 49 24.85 51.85 0.43
C PRO A 49 24.65 51.59 1.93
N ASN A 50 23.88 52.43 2.63
CA ASN A 50 23.71 52.36 4.09
C ASN A 50 22.32 51.91 4.58
N SER A 51 21.46 51.33 3.72
CA SER A 51 20.11 50.91 4.16
C SER A 51 19.81 49.41 4.04
N LEU A 52 20.78 48.59 3.62
CA LEU A 52 20.59 47.15 3.40
C LEU A 52 20.40 46.35 4.71
N ASP A 53 21.03 46.77 5.80
CA ASP A 53 20.86 46.12 7.12
C ASP A 53 19.47 46.38 7.72
N LYS A 54 18.83 47.51 7.39
CA LYS A 54 17.47 47.82 7.85
C LYS A 54 16.42 47.01 7.09
N ALA A 55 16.59 46.82 5.78
CA ALA A 55 15.64 46.03 4.98
C ALA A 55 15.66 44.53 5.33
N VAL A 56 16.82 43.98 5.69
CA VAL A 56 16.95 42.57 6.12
C VAL A 56 16.42 42.35 7.54
N SER A 57 16.53 43.33 8.45
CA SER A 57 15.96 43.25 9.79
C SER A 57 14.42 43.29 9.79
N THR A 58 13.80 44.14 8.96
CA THR A 58 12.33 44.24 8.89
C THR A 58 11.69 42.97 8.29
N LEU A 59 12.38 42.28 7.39
CA LEU A 59 11.88 41.03 6.78
C LEU A 59 11.96 39.82 7.73
N VAL A 60 12.80 39.87 8.76
CA VAL A 60 12.99 38.79 9.74
C VAL A 60 12.01 38.92 10.91
N ASP A 61 11.64 40.13 11.32
CA ASP A 61 10.67 40.35 12.41
C ASP A 61 9.20 40.07 11.99
N GLU A 62 8.84 40.23 10.71
CA GLU A 62 7.50 39.86 10.21
C GLU A 62 7.29 38.34 10.09
N LEU A 63 8.37 37.55 10.08
CA LEU A 63 8.32 36.10 9.91
C LEU A 63 8.23 35.30 11.23
N LEU A 64 8.24 35.99 12.39
CA LEU A 64 8.40 35.37 13.72
C LEU A 64 7.31 35.69 14.75
N LEU A 65 6.22 36.39 14.40
CA LEU A 65 5.12 36.63 15.35
C LEU A 65 4.11 35.46 15.41
N PRO A 66 3.65 35.04 16.62
CA PRO A 66 2.66 33.98 16.77
C PRO A 66 1.25 34.46 16.37
N PRO A 67 0.37 33.55 15.92
CA PRO A 67 -0.96 33.92 15.46
C PRO A 67 -1.89 34.12 16.66
N SER A 68 -2.20 35.37 17.01
CA SER A 68 -3.41 35.65 17.80
C SER A 68 -3.95 37.05 17.53
N ALA A 69 -5.25 37.05 17.23
CA ALA A 69 -6.18 38.18 17.09
C ALA A 69 -5.94 39.09 15.88
N HIS A 70 -6.77 38.93 14.84
CA HIS A 70 -7.75 39.92 14.37
C HIS A 70 -8.62 39.24 13.31
N ALA A 71 -9.86 38.92 13.70
CA ALA A 71 -10.90 38.52 12.76
C ALA A 71 -11.35 39.75 11.97
N ALA A 72 -11.08 39.77 10.67
CA ALA A 72 -11.81 40.55 9.69
C ALA A 72 -12.05 39.64 8.47
N PRO A 73 -13.27 39.58 7.91
CA PRO A 73 -13.59 38.64 6.85
C PRO A 73 -12.99 39.17 5.54
N ILE A 74 -11.89 38.56 5.09
CA ILE A 74 -11.38 38.79 3.74
C ILE A 74 -12.11 37.82 2.83
N SER A 75 -13.21 38.28 2.23
CA SER A 75 -13.82 37.63 1.07
C SER A 75 -12.90 37.81 -0.13
N ALA A 76 -11.91 36.92 -0.27
CA ALA A 76 -11.15 36.76 -1.51
C ALA A 76 -11.76 35.58 -2.29
N PRO A 77 -12.11 35.75 -3.58
CA PRO A 77 -12.58 34.64 -4.39
C PRO A 77 -11.43 33.62 -4.52
N PHE A 78 -11.72 32.37 -4.19
CA PHE A 78 -10.80 31.25 -4.35
C PHE A 78 -10.47 31.09 -5.84
N ALA A 79 -9.29 31.54 -6.25
CA ALA A 79 -8.72 31.15 -7.54
C ALA A 79 -8.19 29.72 -7.39
N ALA A 80 -9.03 28.73 -7.69
CA ALA A 80 -8.58 27.37 -7.91
C ALA A 80 -7.57 27.37 -9.05
N ALA A 81 -6.36 26.86 -8.80
CA ALA A 81 -5.46 26.51 -9.89
C ALA A 81 -6.19 25.49 -10.76
N ASN A 82 -6.35 25.78 -12.06
CA ASN A 82 -6.77 24.79 -13.05
C ASN A 82 -5.74 23.65 -13.07
N GLN A 83 -5.90 22.67 -12.19
CA GLN A 83 -5.38 21.33 -12.42
C GLN A 83 -6.32 20.68 -13.42
N ALA A 84 -5.77 20.17 -14.51
CA ALA A 84 -6.48 19.20 -15.33
C ALA A 84 -7.03 18.11 -14.39
N PRO A 85 -8.29 17.69 -14.52
CA PRO A 85 -8.85 16.67 -13.64
C PRO A 85 -7.91 15.47 -13.70
N ALA A 86 -7.32 15.12 -12.55
CA ALA A 86 -6.58 13.88 -12.43
C ALA A 86 -7.54 12.77 -12.86
N MET A 87 -7.14 11.98 -13.86
CA MET A 87 -7.86 10.77 -14.22
C MET A 87 -7.74 9.81 -13.04
N VAL A 88 -8.82 9.67 -12.27
CA VAL A 88 -8.89 8.72 -11.15
C VAL A 88 -9.83 7.57 -11.54
N PRO A 89 -9.50 6.30 -11.23
CA PRO A 89 -10.37 5.17 -11.50
C PRO A 89 -11.78 5.34 -10.91
N THR A 90 -12.82 5.11 -11.70
CA THR A 90 -14.24 5.31 -11.33
C THR A 90 -14.96 4.05 -10.86
N GLY A 91 -14.22 2.98 -10.65
CA GLY A 91 -14.74 1.72 -10.15
C GLY A 91 -13.96 0.55 -10.69
N ALA A 92 -14.19 -0.62 -10.12
CA ALA A 92 -13.59 -1.86 -10.58
C ALA A 92 -14.59 -2.99 -10.53
N TYR A 93 -14.67 -3.76 -11.60
CA TYR A 93 -15.20 -5.12 -11.53
C TYR A 93 -14.13 -6.00 -10.91
N GLY A 94 -14.50 -6.90 -10.00
CA GLY A 94 -13.53 -7.67 -9.22
C GLY A 94 -14.06 -9.04 -8.86
N ASP A 95 -13.18 -10.04 -8.84
CA ASP A 95 -13.43 -11.35 -8.25
C ASP A 95 -12.15 -11.86 -7.59
N ASP A 96 -12.21 -12.06 -6.27
CA ASP A 96 -11.13 -12.57 -5.43
C ASP A 96 -11.25 -14.07 -5.17
N PHE A 97 -12.25 -14.72 -5.79
CA PHE A 97 -12.59 -16.13 -5.59
C PHE A 97 -12.69 -16.52 -4.10
N SER A 98 -13.09 -15.60 -3.22
CA SER A 98 -13.27 -15.88 -1.78
C SER A 98 -14.28 -17.02 -1.52
N ALA A 99 -15.20 -17.24 -2.46
CA ALA A 99 -16.05 -18.43 -2.56
C ALA A 99 -15.60 -19.35 -3.70
N ALA A 100 -15.70 -20.67 -3.50
CA ALA A 100 -15.39 -21.68 -4.51
C ALA A 100 -16.52 -21.82 -5.56
N ASP A 101 -16.92 -20.71 -6.18
CA ASP A 101 -17.99 -20.65 -7.17
C ASP A 101 -17.76 -19.58 -8.25
N TYR A 102 -18.64 -19.55 -9.25
CA TYR A 102 -18.56 -18.66 -10.41
C TYR A 102 -19.28 -17.32 -10.23
N THR A 103 -19.82 -17.04 -9.05
CA THR A 103 -20.71 -15.89 -8.78
C THR A 103 -20.03 -14.76 -8.03
N GLY A 104 -18.83 -14.99 -7.48
CA GLY A 104 -18.05 -14.04 -6.69
C GLY A 104 -17.94 -12.66 -7.32
N SER A 105 -18.15 -11.61 -6.53
CA SER A 105 -17.99 -10.22 -6.97
C SER A 105 -17.46 -9.40 -5.80
N SER A 106 -16.17 -9.06 -5.87
CA SER A 106 -15.45 -8.31 -4.83
C SER A 106 -15.14 -6.87 -5.24
N GLY A 107 -15.35 -6.52 -6.51
CA GLY A 107 -15.19 -5.15 -7.02
C GLY A 107 -16.28 -4.18 -6.58
N SER A 108 -16.03 -2.88 -6.73
CA SER A 108 -17.02 -1.81 -6.47
C SER A 108 -18.13 -1.73 -7.53
N LEU A 109 -17.94 -2.39 -8.68
CA LEU A 109 -18.93 -2.58 -9.74
C LEU A 109 -19.34 -4.05 -9.83
N SER A 110 -20.62 -4.30 -10.12
CA SER A 110 -21.15 -5.66 -10.28
C SER A 110 -21.00 -6.17 -11.70
N TRP A 111 -20.44 -7.37 -11.86
CA TRP A 111 -20.40 -8.06 -13.15
C TRP A 111 -21.81 -8.28 -13.70
N SER A 112 -21.97 -8.20 -15.02
CA SER A 112 -23.26 -8.42 -15.69
C SER A 112 -23.61 -9.91 -15.81
N SER A 113 -22.64 -10.80 -15.55
CA SER A 113 -22.84 -12.24 -15.52
C SER A 113 -21.95 -12.91 -14.47
N ASN A 114 -22.30 -14.14 -14.12
CA ASN A 114 -21.36 -15.07 -13.49
C ASN A 114 -20.27 -15.46 -14.49
N TRP A 115 -19.18 -16.06 -14.00
CA TRP A 115 -18.25 -16.77 -14.87
C TRP A 115 -18.97 -17.90 -15.59
N THR A 116 -18.69 -18.05 -16.88
CA THR A 116 -19.22 -19.11 -17.73
C THR A 116 -18.06 -19.80 -18.41
N GLU A 117 -17.99 -21.12 -18.28
CA GLU A 117 -17.02 -21.95 -18.98
C GLU A 117 -17.71 -22.81 -20.05
N ASN A 118 -16.93 -23.35 -20.99
CA ASN A 118 -17.43 -24.22 -22.06
C ASN A 118 -17.02 -25.69 -21.95
N ASP A 119 -16.44 -26.10 -20.82
CA ASP A 119 -16.20 -27.52 -20.51
C ASP A 119 -17.50 -28.17 -20.00
N ASN A 120 -17.68 -28.20 -18.69
CA ASN A 120 -18.75 -28.97 -18.05
C ASN A 120 -19.62 -28.13 -17.08
N ALA A 121 -19.31 -26.85 -16.93
CA ALA A 121 -19.96 -25.92 -16.01
C ALA A 121 -19.92 -26.38 -14.53
N SER A 122 -18.90 -27.15 -14.14
CA SER A 122 -18.72 -27.64 -12.77
C SER A 122 -17.78 -26.74 -11.99
N THR A 123 -18.17 -26.37 -10.78
CA THR A 123 -17.34 -25.52 -9.90
C THR A 123 -16.23 -26.29 -9.18
N SER A 124 -16.20 -27.63 -9.26
CA SER A 124 -15.28 -28.45 -8.46
C SER A 124 -14.53 -29.55 -9.24
N SER A 125 -14.77 -29.67 -10.55
CA SER A 125 -14.19 -30.75 -11.36
C SER A 125 -14.15 -30.40 -12.84
N GLY A 126 -13.18 -30.89 -13.59
CA GLY A 126 -13.06 -30.61 -15.02
C GLY A 126 -11.74 -29.94 -15.35
N ASN A 127 -11.62 -29.41 -16.55
CA ASN A 127 -10.42 -28.71 -17.01
C ASN A 127 -10.43 -27.27 -16.54
N ILE A 128 -11.61 -26.69 -16.33
CA ILE A 128 -11.78 -25.39 -15.72
C ILE A 128 -12.68 -25.55 -14.50
N TYR A 129 -12.26 -24.99 -13.37
CA TYR A 129 -13.07 -24.87 -12.16
C TYR A 129 -12.39 -23.99 -11.10
N VAL A 130 -13.15 -23.57 -10.08
CA VAL A 130 -12.58 -22.87 -8.92
C VAL A 130 -11.93 -23.88 -7.99
N TRP A 131 -10.60 -23.90 -8.01
CA TRP A 131 -9.81 -24.84 -7.24
C TRP A 131 -9.60 -24.33 -5.82
N THR A 132 -10.00 -25.16 -4.85
CA THR A 132 -9.71 -24.97 -3.42
C THR A 132 -8.41 -25.68 -3.10
N GLY A 133 -7.35 -24.97 -2.71
CA GLY A 133 -6.07 -25.63 -2.50
C GLY A 133 -4.98 -24.76 -1.90
N ASP A 134 -3.75 -24.98 -2.36
CA ASP A 134 -2.54 -24.33 -1.87
C ASP A 134 -2.59 -22.81 -2.13
N PRO A 135 -2.67 -21.98 -1.08
CA PRO A 135 -2.72 -20.52 -1.23
C PRO A 135 -1.45 -19.97 -1.89
N THR A 136 -0.31 -20.67 -1.84
CA THR A 136 0.90 -20.22 -2.54
C THR A 136 0.79 -20.25 -4.07
N VAL A 137 -0.19 -21.00 -4.61
CA VAL A 137 -0.48 -21.10 -6.04
C VAL A 137 -1.65 -20.20 -6.43
N CYS A 138 -2.63 -20.06 -5.53
CA CYS A 138 -3.77 -19.18 -5.74
C CYS A 138 -3.45 -17.71 -5.51
N GLY A 139 -2.49 -17.36 -4.66
CA GLY A 139 -2.20 -15.97 -4.32
C GLY A 139 -2.59 -15.66 -2.88
N LEU A 140 -3.48 -14.69 -2.67
CA LEU A 140 -3.85 -14.24 -1.33
C LEU A 140 -5.01 -15.02 -0.72
N THR A 141 -5.84 -15.66 -1.55
CA THR A 141 -6.97 -16.46 -1.09
C THR A 141 -6.71 -17.97 -1.18
N ALA A 142 -7.56 -18.76 -0.52
CA ALA A 142 -7.46 -20.23 -0.56
C ALA A 142 -8.07 -20.85 -1.82
N ASN A 143 -8.73 -20.05 -2.67
CA ASN A 143 -9.35 -20.53 -3.90
C ASN A 143 -8.87 -19.71 -5.10
N CYS A 144 -8.80 -20.33 -6.26
CA CYS A 144 -8.45 -19.63 -7.48
C CYS A 144 -9.04 -20.34 -8.68
N LEU A 145 -9.27 -19.60 -9.75
CA LEU A 145 -9.72 -20.18 -10.99
C LEU A 145 -8.59 -20.99 -11.63
N ARG A 146 -8.80 -22.28 -11.81
CA ARG A 146 -7.85 -23.17 -12.47
C ARG A 146 -8.28 -23.43 -13.90
N ILE A 147 -7.37 -23.30 -14.85
CA ILE A 147 -7.54 -23.60 -16.27
C ILE A 147 -6.44 -24.57 -16.71
N GLN A 148 -6.82 -25.78 -17.10
CA GLN A 148 -5.89 -26.79 -17.59
C GLN A 148 -5.72 -26.70 -19.11
N ALA A 149 -4.47 -26.65 -19.57
CA ALA A 149 -4.11 -26.57 -20.99
C ALA A 149 -4.17 -27.94 -21.68
N ASN A 150 -5.29 -28.65 -21.60
CA ASN A 150 -5.48 -29.93 -22.31
C ASN A 150 -6.20 -29.77 -23.65
N SER A 151 -6.84 -28.61 -23.88
CA SER A 151 -7.47 -28.23 -25.14
C SER A 151 -7.36 -26.72 -25.35
N THR A 152 -7.09 -26.30 -26.58
CA THR A 152 -7.12 -24.87 -26.97
C THR A 152 -8.55 -24.33 -27.15
N THR A 153 -9.55 -25.22 -27.09
CA THR A 153 -10.97 -24.87 -27.19
C THR A 153 -11.60 -24.53 -25.85
N ASN A 154 -10.99 -24.93 -24.73
CA ASN A 154 -11.53 -24.67 -23.41
C ASN A 154 -11.37 -23.19 -23.06
N TRP A 155 -12.40 -22.55 -22.56
CA TRP A 155 -12.35 -21.16 -22.16
C TRP A 155 -13.30 -20.90 -21.00
N ILE A 156 -13.02 -19.80 -20.30
CA ILE A 156 -13.91 -19.24 -19.30
C ILE A 156 -13.98 -17.73 -19.47
N GLU A 157 -15.17 -17.18 -19.33
CA GLU A 157 -15.44 -15.78 -19.59
C GLU A 157 -16.39 -15.15 -18.57
N ARG A 158 -16.41 -13.82 -18.58
CA ARG A 158 -17.35 -13.03 -17.80
C ARG A 158 -17.71 -11.72 -18.50
N GLN A 159 -18.92 -11.21 -18.23
CA GLN A 159 -19.44 -9.98 -18.81
C GLN A 159 -19.39 -8.80 -17.84
N ALA A 160 -19.02 -7.63 -18.36
CA ALA A 160 -19.16 -6.33 -17.72
C ALA A 160 -19.79 -5.30 -18.66
N ASP A 161 -20.34 -4.21 -18.12
CA ASP A 161 -20.81 -3.06 -18.90
C ASP A 161 -19.70 -2.00 -18.95
N LEU A 162 -19.05 -1.85 -20.11
CA LEU A 162 -18.07 -0.80 -20.33
C LEU A 162 -18.62 0.36 -21.16
N SER A 163 -19.94 0.46 -21.34
CA SER A 163 -20.53 1.59 -22.05
C SER A 163 -20.32 2.90 -21.27
N GLY A 164 -19.82 3.94 -21.95
CA GLY A 164 -19.52 5.24 -21.32
C GLY A 164 -18.17 5.32 -20.58
N VAL A 165 -17.42 4.22 -20.52
CA VAL A 165 -16.04 4.17 -19.99
C VAL A 165 -15.08 4.85 -20.98
N GLN A 166 -14.12 5.62 -20.46
CA GLN A 166 -13.07 6.31 -21.21
C GLN A 166 -11.75 5.52 -21.27
N SER A 167 -11.40 4.81 -20.21
CA SER A 167 -10.27 3.88 -20.22
C SER A 167 -10.50 2.76 -19.22
N ALA A 168 -9.90 1.60 -19.46
CA ALA A 168 -9.96 0.49 -18.54
C ALA A 168 -8.64 -0.29 -18.54
N SER A 169 -8.31 -0.88 -17.41
CA SER A 169 -7.16 -1.77 -17.24
C SER A 169 -7.58 -3.03 -16.51
N LEU A 170 -7.05 -4.17 -16.94
CA LEU A 170 -7.21 -5.45 -16.29
C LEU A 170 -5.93 -5.80 -15.52
N THR A 171 -6.09 -6.20 -14.26
CA THR A 171 -5.08 -6.79 -13.42
C THR A 171 -5.57 -8.14 -12.92
N PHE A 172 -4.69 -9.14 -12.80
CA PHE A 172 -4.98 -10.40 -12.11
C PHE A 172 -3.68 -11.02 -11.58
N HIS A 173 -3.78 -11.76 -10.48
CA HIS A 173 -2.71 -12.61 -10.01
C HIS A 173 -2.72 -13.92 -10.80
N HIS A 174 -1.54 -14.43 -11.16
CA HIS A 174 -1.43 -15.72 -11.82
C HIS A 174 -0.36 -16.63 -11.24
N GLY A 175 -0.62 -17.93 -11.32
CA GLY A 175 0.29 -19.00 -10.94
C GLY A 175 0.27 -20.16 -11.94
N HIS A 176 1.31 -21.00 -11.88
CA HIS A 176 1.44 -22.15 -12.77
C HIS A 176 1.96 -23.38 -12.02
N ALA A 177 1.40 -24.55 -12.30
CA ALA A 177 2.01 -25.82 -11.91
C ALA A 177 2.70 -26.43 -13.15
N SER A 178 4.03 -26.35 -13.20
CA SER A 178 4.83 -26.77 -14.37
C SER A 178 5.39 -28.18 -14.21
N THR A 179 5.36 -28.93 -15.32
CA THR A 179 6.32 -30.04 -15.55
C THR A 179 7.16 -29.90 -16.83
N SER A 180 6.90 -28.92 -17.71
CA SER A 180 7.64 -28.79 -18.99
C SER A 180 7.79 -27.39 -19.64
N GLY A 181 7.24 -26.32 -19.06
CA GLY A 181 7.70 -24.93 -19.30
C GLY A 181 7.36 -24.24 -20.63
N THR A 182 6.43 -24.73 -21.46
CA THR A 182 6.10 -24.10 -22.77
C THR A 182 4.64 -23.67 -22.94
N ASP A 183 3.77 -23.90 -21.96
CA ASP A 183 2.34 -23.65 -22.11
C ASP A 183 1.95 -22.16 -22.04
N GLN A 184 0.90 -21.81 -22.78
CA GLN A 184 0.45 -20.43 -22.96
C GLN A 184 -1.06 -20.30 -22.85
N TRP A 185 -1.52 -19.16 -22.32
CA TRP A 185 -2.93 -18.79 -22.20
C TRP A 185 -3.14 -17.38 -22.77
N ALA A 186 -4.17 -17.24 -23.60
CA ALA A 186 -4.60 -15.95 -24.12
C ALA A 186 -5.53 -15.26 -23.12
N VAL A 187 -5.38 -13.94 -23.05
CA VAL A 187 -6.37 -13.04 -22.48
C VAL A 187 -7.07 -12.35 -23.65
N GLU A 188 -8.37 -12.58 -23.77
CA GLU A 188 -9.17 -12.18 -24.92
C GLU A 188 -10.33 -11.28 -24.49
N VAL A 189 -10.72 -10.38 -25.38
CA VAL A 189 -11.88 -9.50 -25.20
C VAL A 189 -12.81 -9.54 -26.39
N SER A 190 -14.09 -9.26 -26.15
CA SER A 190 -15.12 -9.20 -27.20
C SER A 190 -16.14 -8.11 -26.89
N THR A 191 -16.70 -7.50 -27.93
CA THR A 191 -17.82 -6.55 -27.84
C THR A 191 -19.19 -7.20 -28.06
N ASP A 192 -19.23 -8.40 -28.65
CA ASP A 192 -20.43 -9.08 -29.14
C ASP A 192 -20.63 -10.49 -28.56
N GLY A 193 -19.63 -11.02 -27.83
CA GLY A 193 -19.62 -12.39 -27.32
C GLY A 193 -19.45 -13.47 -28.39
N ILE A 194 -19.09 -13.09 -29.62
CA ILE A 194 -18.92 -13.99 -30.77
C ILE A 194 -17.48 -13.91 -31.28
N THR A 195 -17.02 -12.69 -31.56
CA THR A 195 -15.68 -12.42 -32.08
C THR A 195 -14.76 -11.98 -30.96
N TYR A 196 -13.67 -12.71 -30.75
CA TYR A 196 -12.71 -12.43 -29.68
C TYR A 196 -11.37 -12.01 -30.23
N VAL A 197 -10.76 -11.02 -29.59
CA VAL A 197 -9.44 -10.49 -29.91
C VAL A 197 -8.52 -10.74 -28.72
N SER A 198 -7.36 -11.34 -28.98
CA SER A 198 -6.31 -11.51 -27.95
C SER A 198 -5.62 -10.16 -27.68
N ILE A 199 -5.59 -9.77 -26.41
CA ILE A 199 -4.95 -8.55 -25.91
C ILE A 199 -3.73 -8.83 -25.05
N GLY A 200 -3.49 -10.10 -24.72
CA GLY A 200 -2.34 -10.54 -23.95
C GLY A 200 -2.11 -12.04 -24.05
N THR A 201 -0.90 -12.46 -23.72
CA THR A 201 -0.55 -13.88 -23.60
C THR A 201 0.27 -14.06 -22.34
N VAL A 202 -0.16 -14.97 -21.47
CA VAL A 202 0.54 -15.38 -20.27
C VAL A 202 1.15 -16.76 -20.52
N LYS A 203 2.41 -16.93 -20.15
CA LYS A 203 3.17 -18.16 -20.39
C LYS A 203 3.63 -18.75 -19.07
N THR A 204 3.84 -20.06 -19.03
CA THR A 204 4.46 -20.72 -17.87
C THR A 204 5.82 -20.14 -17.47
N THR A 205 6.53 -19.52 -18.42
CA THR A 205 7.84 -18.87 -18.18
C THR A 205 7.75 -17.51 -17.51
N ASP A 206 6.56 -16.92 -17.42
CA ASP A 206 6.38 -15.56 -16.87
C ASP A 206 6.47 -15.56 -15.33
N GLY A 207 6.55 -16.74 -14.70
CA GLY A 207 6.56 -16.90 -13.24
C GLY A 207 5.16 -16.79 -12.65
N ALA A 208 5.07 -16.74 -11.32
CA ALA A 208 3.84 -16.38 -10.62
C ALA A 208 3.92 -14.90 -10.20
N GLY A 209 2.80 -14.19 -10.24
CA GLY A 209 2.74 -12.77 -9.92
C GLY A 209 1.57 -12.05 -10.57
N ASP A 210 1.59 -10.72 -10.49
CA ASP A 210 0.52 -9.88 -11.03
C ASP A 210 0.77 -9.54 -12.50
N TYR A 211 -0.27 -9.71 -13.31
CA TYR A 211 -0.27 -9.32 -14.71
C TYR A 211 -1.22 -8.14 -14.92
N THR A 212 -0.73 -7.06 -15.54
CA THR A 212 -1.54 -5.87 -15.83
C THR A 212 -1.51 -5.52 -17.32
N MET A 213 -2.68 -5.20 -17.87
CA MET A 213 -2.84 -4.77 -19.27
C MET A 213 -3.93 -3.70 -19.42
N ALA A 214 -3.82 -2.87 -20.45
CA ALA A 214 -4.89 -1.94 -20.83
C ALA A 214 -5.95 -2.66 -21.70
N ILE A 215 -7.22 -2.35 -21.48
CA ILE A 215 -8.30 -2.79 -22.38
C ILE A 215 -8.41 -1.77 -23.52
N PRO A 216 -8.32 -2.18 -24.80
CA PRO A 216 -8.48 -1.27 -25.92
C PRO A 216 -9.88 -0.64 -25.92
N ALA A 217 -9.95 0.69 -25.99
CA ALA A 217 -11.23 1.42 -25.97
C ALA A 217 -12.18 1.04 -27.11
N THR A 218 -11.67 0.44 -28.20
CA THR A 218 -12.47 -0.14 -29.29
C THR A 218 -13.35 -1.31 -28.85
N HIS A 219 -13.12 -1.85 -27.64
CA HIS A 219 -13.89 -2.95 -27.08
C HIS A 219 -14.84 -2.52 -25.96
N PHE A 220 -15.00 -1.23 -25.70
CA PHE A 220 -15.95 -0.73 -24.71
C PHE A 220 -17.38 -0.82 -25.24
N SER A 221 -18.16 -1.72 -24.63
CA SER A 221 -19.58 -1.91 -24.96
C SER A 221 -20.35 -2.37 -23.72
N SER A 222 -21.67 -2.27 -23.76
CA SER A 222 -22.56 -2.85 -22.74
C SER A 222 -22.58 -4.38 -22.76
N SER A 223 -21.91 -4.99 -23.74
CA SER A 223 -21.76 -6.43 -23.91
C SER A 223 -20.30 -6.88 -23.85
N PHE A 224 -19.43 -6.10 -23.22
CA PHE A 224 -18.01 -6.44 -23.09
C PHE A 224 -17.84 -7.81 -22.42
N ARG A 225 -17.01 -8.67 -23.03
CA ARG A 225 -16.60 -9.96 -22.48
C ARG A 225 -15.10 -9.97 -22.24
N LEU A 226 -14.69 -10.47 -21.08
CA LEU A 226 -13.33 -10.88 -20.78
C LEU A 226 -13.25 -12.41 -20.80
N ARG A 227 -12.26 -12.99 -21.48
CA ARG A 227 -12.09 -14.44 -21.60
C ARG A 227 -10.65 -14.89 -21.44
N PHE A 228 -10.45 -16.02 -20.77
CA PHE A 228 -9.18 -16.73 -20.67
C PHE A 228 -9.26 -18.06 -21.40
N ARG A 229 -8.24 -18.39 -22.20
CA ARG A 229 -8.24 -19.58 -23.07
C ARG A 229 -6.84 -20.14 -23.29
N PRO A 230 -6.58 -21.45 -23.13
CA PRO A 230 -5.30 -22.04 -23.50
C PRO A 230 -4.98 -21.87 -24.99
N LEU A 231 -3.72 -21.56 -25.30
CA LEU A 231 -3.18 -21.51 -26.66
C LEU A 231 -2.40 -22.78 -27.03
N THR A 232 -1.99 -23.56 -26.03
CA THR A 232 -1.23 -24.80 -26.20
C THR A 232 -1.93 -25.97 -25.50
N THR A 233 -1.43 -27.18 -25.73
CA THR A 233 -2.01 -28.45 -25.21
C THR A 233 -0.99 -29.26 -24.39
N GLY A 234 -0.14 -28.62 -23.59
CA GLY A 234 0.87 -29.30 -22.78
C GLY A 234 0.34 -29.90 -21.47
N GLY A 235 -0.91 -29.63 -21.11
CA GLY A 235 -1.58 -30.21 -19.94
C GLY A 235 -1.27 -29.54 -18.61
N ASP A 236 -0.42 -28.51 -18.60
CA ASP A 236 -0.11 -27.74 -17.39
C ASP A 236 -1.35 -26.95 -16.91
N ARG A 237 -1.30 -26.55 -15.64
CA ARG A 237 -2.40 -25.83 -14.97
C ARG A 237 -2.01 -24.38 -14.78
N PHE A 238 -2.89 -23.49 -15.23
CA PHE A 238 -2.86 -22.06 -14.96
C PHE A 238 -3.86 -21.72 -13.89
N TYR A 239 -3.45 -20.88 -12.95
CA TYR A 239 -4.27 -20.43 -11.84
C TYR A 239 -4.40 -18.92 -11.95
N LEU A 240 -5.61 -18.41 -11.76
CA LEU A 240 -5.91 -16.99 -11.70
C LEU A 240 -6.62 -16.66 -10.39
N ASP A 241 -6.22 -15.57 -9.77
CA ASP A 241 -6.88 -14.97 -8.61
C ASP A 241 -6.88 -13.45 -8.75
N ASP A 242 -7.64 -12.76 -7.89
CA ASP A 242 -7.72 -11.30 -7.84
C ASP A 242 -7.95 -10.66 -9.22
N VAL A 243 -8.94 -11.15 -9.98
CA VAL A 243 -9.26 -10.61 -11.31
C VAL A 243 -9.97 -9.28 -11.15
N VAL A 244 -9.29 -8.19 -11.53
CA VAL A 244 -9.77 -6.81 -11.38
C VAL A 244 -9.75 -6.06 -12.71
N LEU A 245 -10.93 -5.66 -13.20
CA LEU A 245 -11.10 -4.76 -14.33
C LEU A 245 -11.43 -3.34 -13.81
N ARG A 246 -10.42 -2.49 -13.72
CA ARG A 246 -10.56 -1.08 -13.32
C ARG A 246 -11.03 -0.24 -14.50
N VAL A 247 -12.04 0.59 -14.29
CA VAL A 247 -12.59 1.50 -15.30
C VAL A 247 -12.40 2.95 -14.90
N ILE A 248 -12.36 3.84 -15.89
CA ILE A 248 -12.38 5.29 -15.74
C ILE A 248 -13.53 5.80 -16.61
N ASP A 249 -14.58 6.32 -15.99
CA ASP A 249 -15.79 6.79 -16.66
C ASP A 249 -15.64 8.23 -17.14
N THR A 250 -16.51 8.60 -18.08
CA THR A 250 -16.82 10.00 -18.29
C THR A 250 -17.53 10.61 -17.08
N LEU A 251 -17.04 11.76 -16.63
CA LEU A 251 -17.73 12.64 -15.70
C LEU A 251 -19.05 13.12 -16.30
N ALA A 252 -20.16 12.60 -15.80
CA ALA A 252 -21.48 13.13 -16.16
C ALA A 252 -21.60 14.58 -15.66
N PRO A 253 -22.11 15.51 -16.50
CA PRO A 253 -22.35 16.90 -16.10
C PRO A 253 -23.17 16.99 -14.82
N GLY A 254 -22.79 17.92 -13.96
CA GLY A 254 -23.49 18.25 -12.72
C GLY A 254 -23.44 17.15 -11.67
N GLN A 255 -22.46 16.25 -11.73
CA GLN A 255 -22.29 15.16 -10.76
C GLN A 255 -20.96 15.22 -10.02
N ILE A 256 -21.02 14.98 -8.71
CA ILE A 256 -19.87 14.63 -7.88
C ILE A 256 -20.07 13.22 -7.34
N LYS A 257 -19.08 12.35 -7.52
CA LYS A 257 -19.10 10.95 -7.05
C LYS A 257 -17.89 10.64 -6.19
N GLY A 258 -18.06 9.68 -5.29
CA GLY A 258 -16.96 9.13 -4.47
C GLY A 258 -17.39 7.92 -3.67
N LYS A 259 -16.50 7.46 -2.79
CA LYS A 259 -16.64 6.30 -1.92
C LYS A 259 -16.23 6.65 -0.49
N VAL A 260 -16.92 6.09 0.49
CA VAL A 260 -16.45 6.01 1.88
C VAL A 260 -16.01 4.59 2.15
N PHE A 261 -14.79 4.37 2.64
CA PHE A 261 -14.20 3.03 2.79
C PHE A 261 -13.41 2.90 4.09
N ASN A 262 -13.33 1.67 4.59
CA ASN A 262 -12.52 1.32 5.74
C ASN A 262 -11.06 1.13 5.31
N ASP A 263 -10.26 2.17 5.53
CA ASP A 263 -8.84 2.32 5.22
C ASP A 263 -8.01 1.53 6.25
N ILE A 264 -7.71 0.28 5.93
CA ILE A 264 -7.10 -0.69 6.83
C ILE A 264 -5.59 -0.49 6.93
N ASP A 265 -4.94 -0.02 5.86
CA ASP A 265 -3.49 0.22 5.85
C ASP A 265 -3.10 1.70 6.06
N MET A 266 -4.09 2.59 6.13
CA MET A 266 -3.97 4.02 6.42
C MET A 266 -3.25 4.83 5.34
N ASP A 267 -3.32 4.41 4.08
CA ASP A 267 -2.66 5.10 2.97
C ASP A 267 -3.54 6.19 2.31
N GLY A 268 -4.85 6.19 2.62
CA GLY A 268 -5.83 7.15 2.11
C GLY A 268 -6.33 6.87 0.69
N THR A 269 -6.04 5.69 0.14
CA THR A 269 -6.42 5.20 -1.18
C THR A 269 -7.33 3.99 -1.00
N ALA A 270 -8.44 3.92 -1.73
CA ALA A 270 -9.34 2.79 -1.62
C ALA A 270 -8.74 1.54 -2.27
N ASP A 271 -8.32 0.60 -1.43
CA ASP A 271 -7.79 -0.67 -1.86
C ASP A 271 -8.87 -1.74 -2.07
N PHE A 272 -8.48 -2.82 -2.75
CA PHE A 272 -9.43 -3.88 -3.13
C PHE A 272 -9.94 -4.66 -1.91
N SER A 273 -9.08 -4.89 -0.91
CA SER A 273 -9.44 -5.55 0.34
C SER A 273 -10.26 -4.66 1.28
N GLU A 274 -10.41 -3.38 0.96
CA GLU A 274 -11.00 -2.36 1.81
C GLU A 274 -12.50 -2.15 1.51
N LYS A 275 -13.29 -2.53 2.51
CA LYS A 275 -14.75 -2.53 2.40
C LYS A 275 -15.29 -1.11 2.43
N GLY A 276 -16.30 -0.87 1.59
CA GLY A 276 -17.09 0.35 1.67
C GLY A 276 -17.88 0.48 2.97
N VAL A 277 -18.14 1.71 3.38
CA VAL A 277 -18.93 2.04 4.58
C VAL A 277 -20.28 2.60 4.16
N ALA A 278 -21.34 1.83 4.42
CA ALA A 278 -22.71 2.18 4.06
C ALA A 278 -23.37 3.13 5.08
N GLY A 279 -24.39 3.88 4.62
CA GLY A 279 -25.24 4.69 5.50
C GLY A 279 -24.65 6.05 5.92
N ILE A 280 -23.54 6.46 5.32
CA ILE A 280 -22.92 7.77 5.55
C ILE A 280 -23.68 8.81 4.74
N THR A 281 -24.08 9.90 5.39
CA THR A 281 -24.78 11.00 4.72
C THR A 281 -23.75 11.95 4.12
N VAL A 282 -23.86 12.22 2.83
CA VAL A 282 -22.96 13.12 2.09
C VAL A 282 -23.75 14.31 1.58
N THR A 283 -23.33 15.52 1.89
CA THR A 283 -24.05 16.74 1.51
C THR A 283 -23.12 17.75 0.83
N ALA A 284 -23.51 18.24 -0.34
CA ALA A 284 -22.84 19.36 -1.01
C ALA A 284 -23.44 20.69 -0.56
N TYR A 285 -22.58 21.62 -0.16
CA TYR A 285 -22.90 23.00 0.15
C TYR A 285 -22.25 23.93 -0.88
N ASN A 286 -23.00 24.93 -1.34
CA ASN A 286 -22.49 26.00 -2.20
C ASN A 286 -21.73 27.07 -1.39
N ASP A 287 -21.19 28.08 -2.09
CA ASP A 287 -20.46 29.20 -1.48
C ASP A 287 -21.27 30.03 -0.47
N ALA A 288 -22.60 30.00 -0.55
CA ALA A 288 -23.49 30.64 0.43
C ALA A 288 -23.71 29.79 1.69
N GLY A 289 -23.14 28.58 1.76
CA GLY A 289 -23.36 27.63 2.85
C GLY A 289 -24.71 26.91 2.78
N THR A 290 -25.42 26.97 1.65
CA THR A 290 -26.70 26.29 1.45
C THR A 290 -26.48 24.88 0.93
N ALA A 291 -27.14 23.89 1.52
CA ALA A 291 -27.16 22.52 1.01
C ALA A 291 -27.89 22.46 -0.34
N VAL A 292 -27.22 21.97 -1.37
CA VAL A 292 -27.73 21.93 -2.76
C VAL A 292 -27.93 20.50 -3.29
N SER A 293 -27.27 19.52 -2.69
CA SER A 293 -27.43 18.10 -3.04
C SER A 293 -27.08 17.24 -1.84
N THR A 294 -27.74 16.09 -1.69
CA THR A 294 -27.46 15.13 -0.62
C THR A 294 -27.59 13.71 -1.13
N ALA A 295 -26.76 12.81 -0.62
CA ALA A 295 -26.78 11.39 -0.91
C ALA A 295 -26.50 10.59 0.36
N THR A 296 -26.71 9.28 0.29
CA THR A 296 -26.32 8.34 1.34
C THR A 296 -25.48 7.25 0.68
N THR A 297 -24.37 6.87 1.32
CA THR A 297 -23.52 5.81 0.78
C THR A 297 -24.26 4.47 0.74
N ASP A 298 -24.11 3.76 -0.37
CA ASP A 298 -24.69 2.44 -0.57
C ASP A 298 -23.91 1.34 0.17
N ALA A 299 -24.30 0.07 -0.03
CA ALA A 299 -23.65 -1.09 0.60
C ALA A 299 -22.16 -1.23 0.24
N ALA A 300 -21.73 -0.71 -0.91
CA ALA A 300 -20.35 -0.69 -1.36
C ALA A 300 -19.63 0.61 -0.99
N GLY A 301 -20.28 1.50 -0.23
CA GLY A 301 -19.75 2.78 0.22
C GLY A 301 -19.82 3.89 -0.82
N ASN A 302 -20.41 3.65 -1.99
CA ASN A 302 -20.43 4.62 -3.09
C ASN A 302 -21.56 5.65 -2.90
N TYR A 303 -21.35 6.87 -3.38
CA TYR A 303 -22.39 7.90 -3.43
C TYR A 303 -22.32 8.72 -4.73
N THR A 304 -23.42 9.39 -5.07
CA THR A 304 -23.48 10.34 -6.17
C THR A 304 -24.34 11.53 -5.78
N LEU A 305 -23.75 12.73 -5.82
CA LEU A 305 -24.44 14.01 -5.73
C LEU A 305 -24.73 14.49 -7.14
N ALA A 306 -25.99 14.76 -7.45
CA ALA A 306 -26.45 15.19 -8.77
C ALA A 306 -27.09 16.58 -8.71
N GLY A 307 -27.29 17.20 -9.88
CA GLY A 307 -27.95 18.50 -10.01
C GLY A 307 -27.03 19.69 -9.68
N LEU A 308 -25.71 19.48 -9.73
CA LEU A 308 -24.71 20.49 -9.46
C LEU A 308 -24.38 21.30 -10.73
N THR A 309 -23.83 22.49 -10.54
CA THR A 309 -23.43 23.37 -11.65
C THR A 309 -21.97 23.11 -12.01
N ASP A 310 -21.70 22.75 -13.26
CA ASP A 310 -20.34 22.51 -13.72
C ASP A 310 -19.43 23.74 -13.60
N GLY A 311 -18.15 23.48 -13.34
CA GLY A 311 -17.13 24.48 -13.02
C GLY A 311 -17.23 25.07 -11.61
N THR A 312 -18.29 24.77 -10.84
CA THR A 312 -18.54 25.39 -9.53
C THR A 312 -17.88 24.58 -8.39
N PRO A 313 -17.15 25.22 -7.47
CA PRO A 313 -16.64 24.56 -6.26
C PRO A 313 -17.77 24.30 -5.26
N TYR A 314 -17.69 23.17 -4.58
CA TYR A 314 -18.60 22.78 -3.51
C TYR A 314 -17.82 22.30 -2.28
N ARG A 315 -18.37 22.59 -1.10
CA ARG A 315 -17.94 21.97 0.15
C ARG A 315 -18.77 20.71 0.38
N ILE A 316 -18.11 19.56 0.40
CA ILE A 316 -18.73 18.26 0.62
C ILE A 316 -18.51 17.87 2.08
N GLU A 317 -19.60 17.59 2.80
CA GLU A 317 -19.54 17.17 4.20
C GLU A 317 -20.07 15.74 4.34
N PHE A 318 -19.30 14.92 5.06
CA PHE A 318 -19.67 13.57 5.44
C PHE A 318 -20.14 13.57 6.89
N THR A 319 -21.33 13.05 7.13
CA THR A 319 -21.97 13.00 8.46
C THR A 319 -22.57 11.62 8.71
N ASN A 320 -23.03 11.38 9.93
CA ASN A 320 -23.55 10.08 10.37
C ASN A 320 -22.50 8.96 10.31
N LEU A 321 -21.23 9.27 10.59
CA LEU A 321 -20.20 8.25 10.77
C LEU A 321 -20.50 7.39 12.01
N PRO A 322 -20.39 6.05 11.90
CA PRO A 322 -20.42 5.16 13.07
C PRO A 322 -19.40 5.61 14.13
N SER A 323 -19.77 5.51 15.40
CA SER A 323 -18.94 6.02 16.52
C SER A 323 -17.59 5.33 16.67
N ASN A 324 -17.43 4.13 16.10
CA ASN A 324 -16.17 3.39 16.10
C ASN A 324 -15.23 3.80 14.94
N LEU A 325 -15.71 4.58 13.96
CA LEU A 325 -14.92 5.00 12.82
C LEU A 325 -14.45 6.44 12.99
N GLN A 326 -13.24 6.72 12.52
CA GLN A 326 -12.61 8.04 12.51
C GLN A 326 -11.98 8.29 11.14
N PRO A 327 -11.86 9.55 10.67
CA PRO A 327 -11.15 9.86 9.42
C PRO A 327 -9.73 9.28 9.42
N GLY A 328 -9.27 8.81 8.25
CA GLY A 328 -7.90 8.35 8.02
C GLY A 328 -6.86 9.45 8.27
N LEU A 329 -5.59 9.08 8.43
CA LEU A 329 -4.52 9.99 8.82
C LEU A 329 -3.75 10.59 7.64
N VAL A 330 -3.79 9.94 6.48
CA VAL A 330 -2.97 10.25 5.29
C VAL A 330 -3.89 10.35 4.07
N GLY A 331 -3.59 11.28 3.15
CA GLY A 331 -4.34 11.47 1.90
C GLY A 331 -5.10 12.80 1.83
N THR A 332 -5.32 13.30 0.60
CA THR A 332 -6.07 14.56 0.34
C THR A 332 -7.58 14.42 0.56
N ASN A 333 -8.09 13.19 0.54
CA ASN A 333 -9.47 12.80 0.82
C ASN A 333 -9.61 12.11 2.18
N SER A 334 -8.68 12.42 3.08
CA SER A 334 -8.58 11.85 4.42
C SER A 334 -8.35 12.99 5.42
N SER A 335 -8.13 12.68 6.70
CA SER A 335 -7.86 13.64 7.79
C SER A 335 -9.06 14.48 8.27
N THR A 336 -10.11 14.65 7.46
CA THR A 336 -11.29 15.45 7.80
C THR A 336 -12.54 14.90 7.10
N THR A 337 -13.71 15.07 7.73
CA THR A 337 -15.01 14.74 7.13
C THR A 337 -15.53 15.83 6.19
N VAL A 338 -14.67 16.74 5.76
CA VAL A 338 -15.00 17.87 4.88
C VAL A 338 -14.00 17.92 3.73
N VAL A 339 -14.49 17.83 2.50
CA VAL A 339 -13.69 17.84 1.27
C VAL A 339 -14.21 18.94 0.34
N PHE A 340 -13.33 19.53 -0.47
CA PHE A 340 -13.72 20.55 -1.45
C PHE A 340 -13.49 20.01 -2.86
N ALA A 341 -14.50 20.14 -3.73
CA ALA A 341 -14.44 19.61 -5.10
C ALA A 341 -15.21 20.49 -6.08
N ASN A 342 -14.75 20.57 -7.33
CA ASN A 342 -15.44 21.27 -8.40
C ASN A 342 -16.35 20.30 -9.16
N SER A 343 -17.62 20.65 -9.38
CA SER A 343 -18.47 19.84 -10.26
C SER A 343 -18.03 20.00 -11.73
N PRO A 344 -18.07 18.93 -12.54
CA PRO A 344 -18.31 17.58 -12.10
C PRO A 344 -16.98 17.00 -11.53
N ALA A 345 -17.04 16.16 -10.49
CA ALA A 345 -15.85 15.49 -9.90
C ALA A 345 -16.07 14.01 -9.61
N LEU A 346 -14.98 13.24 -9.67
CA LEU A 346 -14.91 11.84 -9.28
C LEU A 346 -13.91 11.69 -8.14
N SER A 347 -13.99 10.57 -7.42
CA SER A 347 -13.05 10.23 -6.35
C SER A 347 -12.98 11.31 -5.28
N VAL A 348 -14.15 11.85 -4.94
CA VAL A 348 -14.32 12.72 -3.77
C VAL A 348 -14.60 11.80 -2.60
N ASP A 349 -13.56 11.12 -2.13
CA ASP A 349 -13.69 10.01 -1.20
C ASP A 349 -13.59 10.46 0.26
N LEU A 350 -13.88 9.54 1.18
CA LEU A 350 -13.50 9.65 2.58
C LEU A 350 -12.94 8.31 3.07
N ALA A 351 -11.65 8.30 3.39
CA ALA A 351 -11.03 7.20 4.11
C ALA A 351 -11.39 7.28 5.61
N VAL A 352 -11.84 6.17 6.19
CA VAL A 352 -12.08 6.04 7.63
C VAL A 352 -11.45 4.77 8.16
N HIS A 353 -11.04 4.76 9.42
CA HIS A 353 -10.49 3.56 10.06
C HIS A 353 -11.14 3.35 11.43
N ASN A 354 -11.09 2.13 11.93
CA ASN A 354 -11.49 1.80 13.30
C ASN A 354 -10.24 1.65 14.19
N PRO A 355 -9.97 2.57 15.13
CA PRO A 355 -8.83 2.44 16.04
C PRO A 355 -8.80 1.13 16.84
N ALA A 356 -9.96 0.53 17.11
CA ALA A 356 -10.05 -0.74 17.83
C ALA A 356 -9.51 -1.93 17.02
N ASP A 357 -9.46 -1.85 15.69
CA ASP A 357 -8.91 -2.93 14.85
C ASP A 357 -7.37 -3.06 15.02
N TYR A 358 -6.72 -2.01 15.52
CA TYR A 358 -5.27 -1.95 15.75
C TYR A 358 -4.89 -2.02 17.23
N CYS A 359 -5.84 -1.78 18.13
CA CYS A 359 -5.63 -1.82 19.58
C CYS A 359 -6.08 -3.15 20.17
N ALA A 360 -5.16 -4.09 20.33
CA ALA A 360 -5.42 -5.25 21.18
C ALA A 360 -5.51 -4.81 22.65
N ASN A 361 -6.69 -4.97 23.27
CA ASN A 361 -6.96 -4.68 24.70
C ASN A 361 -5.97 -5.37 25.68
N ASN A 362 -5.19 -6.34 25.20
CA ASN A 362 -4.10 -6.97 25.92
C ASN A 362 -3.07 -7.62 24.96
N GLY A 363 -2.50 -6.82 24.05
CA GLY A 363 -1.46 -7.30 23.13
C GLY A 363 -0.23 -7.87 23.85
N GLN A 364 0.44 -8.83 23.23
CA GLN A 364 1.70 -9.37 23.77
C GLN A 364 2.88 -8.52 23.35
N VAL A 365 3.77 -8.24 24.31
CA VAL A 365 5.09 -7.65 24.09
C VAL A 365 6.11 -8.77 24.03
N MET A 366 6.87 -8.83 22.93
CA MET A 366 7.93 -9.82 22.74
C MET A 366 9.30 -9.21 23.01
N SER A 367 10.22 -9.99 23.57
CA SER A 367 11.58 -9.53 23.85
C SER A 367 12.59 -10.66 23.73
N SER A 368 13.74 -10.33 23.13
CA SER A 368 14.89 -11.23 23.06
C SER A 368 15.61 -11.30 24.42
N CYS A 369 16.02 -12.49 24.81
CA CYS A 369 16.78 -12.77 26.03
C CYS A 369 18.18 -13.25 25.65
N TYR A 370 19.20 -12.63 26.23
CA TYR A 370 20.60 -12.96 25.95
C TYR A 370 21.16 -13.90 27.00
N ILE A 371 21.43 -15.13 26.59
CA ILE A 371 21.96 -16.17 27.47
C ILE A 371 23.47 -16.22 27.30
N ALA A 372 24.23 -15.96 28.36
CA ALA A 372 25.68 -16.06 28.29
C ALA A 372 26.13 -17.51 28.10
N GLY A 373 27.09 -17.74 27.20
CA GLY A 373 27.71 -19.04 26.98
C GLY A 373 27.55 -19.58 25.56
N ASP A 374 27.78 -20.89 25.43
CA ASP A 374 27.83 -21.60 24.14
C ASP A 374 26.48 -21.87 23.47
N GLN A 375 25.36 -21.53 24.14
CA GLN A 375 23.99 -21.82 23.70
C GLN A 375 23.69 -23.32 23.55
N SER A 376 24.40 -24.21 24.24
CA SER A 376 24.13 -25.66 24.18
C SER A 376 22.87 -26.07 24.94
N THR A 377 22.47 -25.28 25.94
CA THR A 377 21.30 -25.56 26.79
C THR A 377 20.04 -24.83 26.28
N PRO A 378 18.88 -25.50 26.27
CA PRO A 378 17.62 -24.87 25.88
C PRO A 378 17.14 -23.93 27.00
N THR A 379 17.63 -22.70 26.96
CA THR A 379 17.21 -21.59 27.83
C THR A 379 16.42 -20.56 27.03
N HIS A 380 15.50 -19.82 27.65
CA HIS A 380 14.61 -18.90 26.93
C HIS A 380 15.41 -17.79 26.22
N ALA A 381 15.30 -17.70 24.89
CA ALA A 381 15.96 -16.66 24.08
C ALA A 381 14.99 -15.69 23.42
N LEU A 382 13.72 -16.08 23.26
CA LEU A 382 12.65 -15.18 22.86
C LEU A 382 11.43 -15.47 23.72
N VAL A 383 10.87 -14.43 24.33
CA VAL A 383 9.73 -14.54 25.26
C VAL A 383 8.65 -13.53 24.93
N ALA A 384 7.40 -13.85 25.29
CA ALA A 384 6.26 -12.93 25.23
C ALA A 384 5.62 -12.77 26.61
N LEU A 385 5.14 -11.56 26.88
CA LEU A 385 4.29 -11.26 28.03
C LEU A 385 3.13 -10.37 27.59
N ASN A 386 1.99 -10.53 28.23
CA ASN A 386 0.87 -9.62 28.01
C ASN A 386 1.25 -8.19 28.45
N SER A 387 0.84 -7.17 27.70
CA SER A 387 1.19 -5.77 27.97
C SER A 387 0.70 -5.28 29.32
N ASN A 388 -0.41 -5.83 29.82
CA ASN A 388 -0.93 -5.58 31.17
C ASN A 388 -0.23 -6.40 32.28
N ARG A 389 0.82 -7.16 31.94
CA ARG A 389 1.59 -8.03 32.84
C ARG A 389 0.80 -9.18 33.48
N SER A 390 -0.36 -9.54 32.90
CA SER A 390 -1.11 -10.73 33.31
C SER A 390 -0.55 -12.01 32.69
N GLY A 391 -0.88 -13.16 33.30
CA GLY A 391 -0.50 -14.47 32.78
C GLY A 391 0.96 -14.85 33.02
N ALA A 392 1.32 -16.06 32.57
CA ALA A 392 2.69 -16.56 32.64
C ALA A 392 3.53 -16.06 31.45
N LEU A 393 4.83 -15.90 31.68
CA LEU A 393 5.80 -15.63 30.63
C LEU A 393 5.74 -16.75 29.58
N GLN A 394 5.47 -16.39 28.33
CA GLN A 394 5.44 -17.32 27.21
C GLN A 394 6.85 -17.51 26.68
N GLN A 395 7.29 -18.76 26.60
CA GLN A 395 8.57 -19.11 26.02
C GLN A 395 8.40 -19.43 24.54
N ILE A 396 8.87 -18.55 23.67
CA ILE A 396 8.68 -18.68 22.21
C ILE A 396 9.80 -19.52 21.60
N ALA A 397 11.06 -19.19 21.87
CA ALA A 397 12.21 -19.89 21.30
C ALA A 397 13.38 -19.98 22.28
N PHE A 398 14.23 -20.99 22.06
CA PHE A 398 15.38 -21.28 22.91
C PHE A 398 16.71 -20.75 22.36
N ALA A 399 17.67 -20.55 23.26
CA ALA A 399 19.04 -20.13 22.97
C ALA A 399 19.73 -21.03 21.93
N ASN A 400 19.60 -22.35 22.07
CA ASN A 400 20.17 -23.31 21.14
C ASN A 400 19.50 -23.33 19.75
N GLN A 401 18.35 -22.66 19.61
CA GLN A 401 17.58 -22.58 18.37
C GLN A 401 17.90 -21.31 17.57
N ILE A 402 17.98 -20.15 18.26
CA ILE A 402 18.09 -18.84 17.58
C ILE A 402 19.31 -18.02 18.03
N GLY A 403 19.92 -18.36 19.16
CA GLY A 403 21.01 -17.58 19.76
C GLY A 403 20.59 -16.12 20.04
N PRO A 404 21.50 -15.14 19.87
CA PRO A 404 21.21 -13.73 20.11
C PRO A 404 20.46 -13.10 18.95
N THR A 405 19.28 -12.54 19.23
CA THR A 405 18.48 -11.77 18.28
C THR A 405 18.25 -10.32 18.73
N TRP A 406 18.02 -9.40 17.80
CA TRP A 406 17.75 -7.99 18.11
C TRP A 406 16.49 -7.48 17.41
N GLY A 407 16.53 -7.35 16.09
CA GLY A 407 15.39 -6.91 15.29
C GLY A 407 14.26 -7.92 15.41
N LEU A 408 13.09 -7.44 15.81
CA LEU A 408 11.89 -8.25 15.99
C LEU A 408 10.75 -7.59 15.22
N ALA A 409 10.18 -8.32 14.26
CA ALA A 409 8.94 -7.91 13.60
C ALA A 409 7.93 -9.05 13.64
N PHE A 410 6.63 -8.69 13.64
CA PHE A 410 5.55 -9.66 13.67
C PHE A 410 4.60 -9.42 12.50
N LYS A 411 4.41 -10.45 11.68
CA LYS A 411 3.47 -10.46 10.57
C LYS A 411 2.16 -11.09 11.04
N ASN A 412 1.15 -10.26 11.25
CA ASN A 412 -0.10 -10.66 11.92
C ASN A 412 -0.92 -11.69 11.11
N ASN A 413 -1.00 -11.56 9.79
CA ASN A 413 -1.82 -12.46 8.96
C ASN A 413 -1.29 -13.91 8.92
N THR A 414 0.03 -14.12 9.05
CA THR A 414 0.64 -15.46 9.07
C THR A 414 1.07 -15.92 10.45
N ASN A 415 0.88 -15.11 11.50
CA ASN A 415 1.38 -15.38 12.84
C ASN A 415 2.90 -15.66 12.85
N THR A 416 3.68 -14.91 12.06
CA THR A 416 5.12 -15.16 11.91
C THR A 416 5.93 -14.04 12.56
N ILE A 417 6.83 -14.42 13.45
CA ILE A 417 7.86 -13.56 14.02
C ILE A 417 9.11 -13.66 13.15
N PHE A 418 9.68 -12.51 12.81
CA PHE A 418 11.00 -12.37 12.21
C PHE A 418 11.96 -11.89 13.28
N ALA A 419 12.99 -12.69 13.56
CA ALA A 419 14.01 -12.36 14.57
C ALA A 419 15.40 -12.34 13.92
N SER A 420 16.03 -11.17 13.92
CA SER A 420 17.30 -10.96 13.23
C SER A 420 18.49 -11.37 14.11
N ALA A 421 19.43 -12.14 13.57
CA ALA A 421 20.63 -12.55 14.29
C ALA A 421 21.56 -11.35 14.52
N LEU A 422 22.02 -11.17 15.76
CA LEU A 422 22.93 -10.09 16.15
C LEU A 422 24.24 -10.66 16.73
N LEU A 423 25.39 -10.08 16.37
CA LEU A 423 26.63 -10.39 17.07
C LEU A 423 26.64 -9.71 18.45
N LYS A 424 26.53 -10.51 19.52
CA LYS A 424 26.57 -10.01 20.90
C LYS A 424 27.66 -10.68 21.72
N ARG A 425 28.45 -9.90 22.47
CA ARG A 425 29.53 -10.41 23.33
C ARG A 425 29.01 -11.39 24.39
N HIS A 426 29.79 -12.43 24.66
CA HIS A 426 29.53 -13.54 25.58
C HIS A 426 28.33 -14.43 25.24
N VAL A 427 27.73 -14.25 24.07
CA VAL A 427 26.60 -15.06 23.60
C VAL A 427 26.98 -15.69 22.27
N ALA A 428 27.09 -17.02 22.23
CA ALA A 428 27.41 -17.73 21.00
C ALA A 428 26.26 -17.63 19.98
N MET A 429 26.58 -17.75 18.70
CA MET A 429 25.58 -17.63 17.62
C MET A 429 24.64 -18.84 17.61
N GLY A 430 23.41 -18.62 17.16
CA GLY A 430 22.49 -19.72 16.85
C GLY A 430 22.95 -20.53 15.62
N PRO A 431 22.36 -21.72 15.38
CA PRO A 431 22.79 -22.65 14.34
C PRO A 431 22.77 -22.09 12.92
N GLN A 432 21.93 -21.08 12.66
CA GLN A 432 21.78 -20.49 11.33
C GLN A 432 22.80 -19.37 11.06
N GLY A 433 23.64 -19.01 12.03
CA GLY A 433 24.70 -18.02 11.84
C GLY A 433 24.25 -16.56 11.90
N ILE A 434 25.16 -15.67 11.53
CA ILE A 434 25.06 -14.21 11.73
C ILE A 434 24.21 -13.48 10.69
N ASP A 435 23.95 -14.12 9.57
CA ASP A 435 23.19 -13.62 8.41
C ASP A 435 21.77 -14.18 8.34
N ALA A 436 21.30 -14.80 9.43
CA ALA A 436 19.97 -15.37 9.52
C ALA A 436 18.96 -14.34 10.05
N ILE A 437 17.84 -14.22 9.36
CA ILE A 437 16.57 -13.76 9.96
C ILE A 437 15.75 -15.02 10.22
N TYR A 438 15.61 -15.37 11.49
CA TYR A 438 14.82 -16.51 11.91
C TYR A 438 13.34 -16.22 11.69
N THR A 439 12.63 -17.19 11.13
CA THR A 439 11.17 -17.17 11.02
C THR A 439 10.59 -18.11 12.08
N ILE A 440 9.65 -17.62 12.88
CA ILE A 440 9.07 -18.39 13.99
C ILE A 440 7.56 -18.22 13.93
N ASN A 441 6.84 -19.31 13.66
CA ASN A 441 5.39 -19.31 13.69
C ASN A 441 4.91 -19.37 15.15
N TYR A 442 4.11 -18.40 15.56
CA TYR A 442 3.63 -18.23 16.92
C TYR A 442 2.27 -17.52 16.92
N ASP A 443 1.23 -18.19 17.42
CA ASP A 443 -0.10 -17.59 17.59
C ASP A 443 -0.23 -16.96 18.99
N PRO A 444 -0.23 -15.62 19.10
CA PRO A 444 -0.31 -14.93 20.39
C PRO A 444 -1.64 -15.13 21.12
N ARG A 445 -2.69 -15.62 20.43
CA ARG A 445 -4.02 -15.89 21.02
C ARG A 445 -4.05 -17.18 21.81
N ILE A 446 -3.21 -18.15 21.42
CA ILE A 446 -3.12 -19.47 22.05
C ILE A 446 -1.92 -19.50 23.02
N GLY A 447 -0.82 -18.84 22.67
CA GLY A 447 0.44 -18.89 23.42
C GLY A 447 1.21 -20.18 23.19
N GLY A 448 2.22 -20.44 24.03
CA GLY A 448 3.08 -21.62 23.95
C GLY A 448 4.39 -21.42 23.18
N ALA A 449 5.04 -22.53 22.82
CA ALA A 449 6.31 -22.51 22.08
C ALA A 449 6.08 -22.22 20.60
N GLY A 450 6.94 -21.37 20.03
CA GLY A 450 6.96 -21.10 18.61
C GLY A 450 7.55 -22.26 17.82
N THR A 451 7.14 -22.39 16.56
CA THR A 451 7.70 -23.36 15.61
C THR A 451 8.65 -22.67 14.66
N LEU A 452 9.91 -23.09 14.62
CA LEU A 452 10.89 -22.56 13.68
C LEU A 452 10.53 -22.91 12.24
N GLY A 453 10.49 -21.89 11.38
CA GLY A 453 10.40 -22.02 9.93
C GLY A 453 11.77 -22.00 9.26
N THR A 454 11.75 -21.93 7.93
CA THR A 454 12.96 -21.75 7.12
C THR A 454 13.50 -20.33 7.34
N PRO A 455 14.75 -20.16 7.80
CA PRO A 455 15.34 -18.84 8.00
C PRO A 455 15.64 -18.17 6.66
N ILE A 456 15.56 -16.84 6.63
CA ILE A 456 16.02 -16.04 5.49
C ILE A 456 17.53 -15.82 5.65
N LYS A 457 18.30 -16.21 4.64
CA LYS A 457 19.76 -16.07 4.62
C LYS A 457 20.16 -14.88 3.77
N LEU A 458 20.63 -13.81 4.42
CA LEU A 458 21.02 -12.59 3.74
C LEU A 458 22.22 -12.79 2.79
N SER A 459 23.13 -13.71 3.12
CA SER A 459 24.23 -14.06 2.22
C SER A 459 23.75 -14.66 0.90
N ALA A 460 22.65 -15.43 0.90
CA ALA A 460 22.04 -15.97 -0.31
C ALA A 460 21.40 -14.88 -1.18
N LEU A 461 21.07 -13.73 -0.59
CA LEU A 461 20.57 -12.54 -1.27
C LEU A 461 21.69 -11.55 -1.65
N GLY A 462 22.95 -11.92 -1.46
CA GLY A 462 24.11 -11.07 -1.74
C GLY A 462 24.36 -9.96 -0.71
N VAL A 463 23.67 -9.97 0.43
CA VAL A 463 23.83 -8.98 1.50
C VAL A 463 24.89 -9.44 2.49
N ASN A 464 25.95 -8.65 2.65
CA ASN A 464 27.06 -8.95 3.54
C ASN A 464 26.87 -8.28 4.91
N VAL A 465 26.66 -9.09 5.95
CA VAL A 465 26.52 -8.64 7.35
C VAL A 465 27.79 -8.88 8.19
N GLY A 466 28.90 -9.21 7.54
CA GLY A 466 30.14 -9.63 8.17
C GLY A 466 30.13 -11.10 8.60
N ALA A 467 31.20 -11.51 9.26
CA ALA A 467 31.39 -12.87 9.77
C ALA A 467 31.44 -12.90 11.29
N ASN A 468 31.08 -14.03 11.89
CA ASN A 468 31.35 -14.30 13.31
C ASN A 468 32.87 -14.35 13.52
N PRO A 469 33.47 -13.42 14.29
CA PRO A 469 34.92 -13.36 14.48
C PRO A 469 35.44 -14.38 15.50
N ARG A 470 34.56 -15.11 16.20
CA ARG A 470 34.96 -16.02 17.27
C ARG A 470 35.70 -17.24 16.72
N THR A 471 36.89 -17.46 17.23
CA THR A 471 37.67 -18.69 17.06
C THR A 471 37.66 -19.54 18.33
N VAL A 472 37.33 -18.95 19.48
CA VAL A 472 37.21 -19.64 20.76
C VAL A 472 35.77 -20.07 21.06
N THR A 473 35.63 -21.24 21.69
CA THR A 473 34.33 -21.70 22.20
C THR A 473 34.04 -21.01 23.53
N LEU A 474 32.85 -20.47 23.68
CA LEU A 474 32.42 -19.85 24.94
C LEU A 474 32.15 -20.94 26.00
N PRO A 475 32.27 -20.62 27.31
CA PRO A 475 31.95 -21.58 28.36
C PRO A 475 30.46 -21.98 28.32
N SER A 476 30.17 -23.25 28.60
CA SER A 476 28.80 -23.75 28.76
C SER A 476 28.15 -23.38 30.09
N SER A 477 28.97 -23.04 31.11
CA SER A 477 28.50 -22.58 32.43
C SER A 477 28.64 -21.08 32.58
N THR A 478 27.59 -20.44 33.12
CA THR A 478 27.55 -19.01 33.42
C THR A 478 28.45 -18.59 34.58
N THR A 479 28.94 -19.55 35.38
CA THR A 479 29.86 -19.29 36.50
C THR A 479 31.33 -19.34 36.09
N THR A 480 31.63 -19.74 34.85
CA THR A 480 33.00 -19.82 34.33
C THR A 480 33.38 -18.51 33.66
N ALA A 481 34.62 -18.05 33.86
CA ALA A 481 35.11 -16.84 33.21
C ALA A 481 35.03 -16.96 31.68
N SER A 482 34.35 -16.01 31.05
CA SER A 482 34.17 -15.94 29.60
C SER A 482 35.07 -14.84 29.01
N TYR A 483 36.03 -15.23 28.18
CA TYR A 483 36.91 -14.33 27.45
C TYR A 483 36.46 -14.27 25.99
N ASP A 484 35.74 -13.20 25.63
CA ASP A 484 35.19 -12.99 24.27
C ASP A 484 35.76 -11.71 23.65
N GLN A 485 37.09 -11.61 23.65
CA GLN A 485 37.82 -10.40 23.22
C GLN A 485 37.71 -10.18 21.70
N GLU A 486 37.59 -11.26 20.92
CA GLU A 486 37.50 -11.21 19.46
C GLU A 486 36.28 -10.44 18.96
N VAL A 487 35.19 -10.42 19.75
CA VAL A 487 33.95 -9.71 19.42
C VAL A 487 34.01 -8.23 19.75
N PHE A 488 34.87 -7.80 20.67
CA PHE A 488 34.94 -6.43 21.19
C PHE A 488 34.94 -5.33 20.09
N PRO A 489 35.74 -5.42 19.02
CA PRO A 489 35.77 -4.38 17.99
C PRO A 489 34.58 -4.42 17.02
N TRP A 490 33.75 -5.47 17.06
CA TRP A 490 32.70 -5.77 16.08
C TRP A 490 31.28 -5.69 16.61
N ILE A 491 31.07 -5.49 17.91
CA ILE A 491 29.74 -5.27 18.51
C ILE A 491 29.04 -4.15 17.73
N GLU A 492 27.79 -4.39 17.33
CA GLU A 492 26.95 -3.48 16.53
C GLU A 492 27.50 -3.11 15.13
N LYS A 493 28.63 -3.71 14.70
CA LYS A 493 29.19 -3.53 13.34
C LYS A 493 28.97 -4.73 12.44
N ARG A 494 28.54 -5.86 13.00
CA ARG A 494 28.30 -7.12 12.30
C ARG A 494 27.02 -7.78 12.81
N GLY A 495 26.39 -8.56 11.94
CA GLY A 495 25.04 -9.05 12.16
C GLY A 495 24.00 -8.04 11.70
N ILE A 496 22.76 -8.38 11.99
CA ILE A 496 21.60 -7.62 11.58
C ILE A 496 21.20 -6.76 12.77
N GLY A 497 20.99 -5.47 12.53
CA GLY A 497 20.46 -4.56 13.53
C GLY A 497 18.96 -4.80 13.68
N ASP A 498 18.17 -3.93 13.07
CA ASP A 498 16.71 -3.99 13.13
C ASP A 498 16.10 -4.78 11.97
N VAL A 499 14.85 -5.17 12.14
CA VAL A 499 13.96 -5.68 11.10
C VAL A 499 12.61 -5.00 11.28
N ASP A 500 12.18 -4.29 10.25
CA ASP A 500 10.84 -3.73 10.14
C ASP A 500 10.06 -4.42 9.02
N LEU A 501 8.76 -4.52 9.20
CA LEU A 501 7.84 -4.92 8.13
C LEU A 501 7.09 -3.67 7.68
N SER A 502 7.25 -3.31 6.41
CA SER A 502 6.22 -2.52 5.74
C SER A 502 5.14 -3.51 5.30
N LEU A 503 3.90 -3.18 5.63
CA LEU A 503 2.75 -3.81 4.98
C LEU A 503 2.70 -3.35 3.52
#